data_AF-A0A9P4TGZ8-F1
#
_entry.id   AF-A0A9P4TGZ8-F1
#
_cell.length_a   1.000
_cell.length_b   1.000
_cell.length_c   1.000
_cell.angle_alpha   90.00
_cell.angle_beta   90.00
_cell.angle_gamma   90.00
#
_symmetry.space_group_name_H-M   'P 1'
#
loop_
_entity.id
_entity.type
_entity.pdbx_description
1 polymer ?
#
loop_
_entity_poly.entity_id
_entity_poly.type
_entity_poly.pdbx_seq_one_letter_code
_entity_poly.pdbx_strand_id
1 'polypeptide(L)'
;MSSHIGSGLLPSFSAAATQTAVEASDDNYPTDYIINIILEISGYLVSLDEQTKLFGRSSTDPYSPSLRTLQARLHGGQLSPTPVQAHANESARIKATIHKRTTKTAAHRPLEDFEDLYYAVLARMQDIQQLINARLGSGFNNFNDLIYPDGPSIADLYNSLAQYWDVLNHTGFVKPIDCAVRRARVEYLHQEIIAQVHNDEITQADAEELLNDLLDPEEYDNIQGLAWIGGWAPGMVAAWLEEKYRIVLQVEKEAAEETDRMEKKRVKADKVQQPQQEIKSKKEGKKTLHGTQLAVQAVENLESLKEPPQEQLRIRHQNLRDELYELEWRIKAQRVSEYSQYLRSMASPEARNIIARTASKNVTYMSGLGGPVQKTSKEDSRWFGRGF
;
A
#
# COMPACT_ATOMS: atom_id res chain seq x y z
N MET A 1 -29.95 -28.65 19.89
CA MET A 1 -29.44 -27.81 18.79
C MET A 1 -28.19 -28.49 18.22
N SER A 2 -28.39 -29.64 17.58
CA SER A 2 -27.31 -30.51 17.11
C SER A 2 -27.80 -31.19 15.83
N SER A 3 -27.37 -30.71 14.67
CA SER A 3 -27.54 -31.42 13.39
C SER A 3 -26.76 -30.75 12.25
N HIS A 4 -25.44 -30.62 12.37
CA HIS A 4 -24.54 -30.41 11.23
C HIS A 4 -23.20 -31.14 11.47
N ILE A 5 -23.24 -32.46 11.63
CA ILE A 5 -22.03 -33.32 11.62
C ILE A 5 -21.94 -34.02 10.25
N GLY A 6 -22.11 -33.26 9.17
CA GLY A 6 -22.13 -33.80 7.81
C GLY A 6 -20.86 -33.52 7.00
N SER A 7 -20.07 -32.54 7.42
CA SER A 7 -18.86 -32.12 6.73
C SER A 7 -17.83 -31.89 7.81
N GLY A 8 -16.71 -32.63 7.79
CA GLY A 8 -15.58 -32.42 8.72
C GLY A 8 -14.86 -31.09 8.51
N LEU A 9 -15.57 -30.05 8.06
CA LEU A 9 -15.07 -28.71 7.75
C LEU A 9 -15.66 -27.71 8.73
N LEU A 10 -14.90 -26.65 8.99
CA LEU A 10 -15.37 -25.50 9.75
C LEU A 10 -16.39 -24.70 8.93
N PRO A 11 -17.39 -24.08 9.58
CA PRO A 11 -18.29 -23.15 8.91
C PRO A 11 -17.50 -22.00 8.26
N SER A 12 -18.05 -21.43 7.19
CA SER A 12 -17.51 -20.20 6.61
C SER A 12 -17.76 -19.02 7.55
N PHE A 13 -16.92 -17.99 7.47
CA PHE A 13 -17.18 -16.75 8.20
C PHE A 13 -18.48 -16.08 7.73
N SER A 14 -19.04 -15.21 8.57
CA SER A 14 -20.17 -14.37 8.21
C SER A 14 -19.83 -13.50 7.00
N ALA A 15 -20.85 -13.12 6.22
CA ALA A 15 -20.63 -12.25 5.07
C ALA A 15 -20.05 -10.91 5.54
N ALA A 16 -19.02 -10.42 4.86
CA ALA A 16 -18.42 -9.13 5.16
C ALA A 16 -19.44 -7.99 4.97
N ALA A 17 -19.26 -6.90 5.72
CA ALA A 17 -20.12 -5.72 5.58
C ALA A 17 -20.05 -5.15 4.15
N THR A 18 -21.21 -4.83 3.59
CA THR A 18 -21.31 -4.19 2.28
C THR A 18 -21.21 -2.67 2.42
N GLN A 19 -20.80 -2.00 1.35
CA GLN A 19 -20.76 -0.53 1.27
C GLN A 19 -22.06 0.10 1.75
N THR A 20 -23.17 -0.34 1.15
CA THR A 20 -24.50 0.17 1.46
C THR A 20 -24.90 -0.03 2.93
N ALA A 21 -24.50 -1.15 3.55
CA ALA A 21 -24.80 -1.40 4.95
C ALA A 21 -23.99 -0.49 5.89
N VAL A 22 -22.73 -0.21 5.55
CA VAL A 22 -21.88 0.71 6.30
C VAL A 22 -22.37 2.15 6.16
N GLU A 23 -22.73 2.58 4.95
CA GLU A 23 -23.28 3.92 4.69
C GLU A 23 -24.57 4.15 5.50
N ALA A 24 -25.49 3.18 5.49
CA ALA A 24 -26.77 3.24 6.20
C ALA A 24 -26.68 3.08 7.73
N SER A 25 -25.52 2.72 8.28
CA SER A 25 -25.34 2.46 9.71
C SER A 25 -25.11 3.75 10.49
N ASP A 26 -25.88 4.01 11.55
CA ASP A 26 -25.64 5.15 12.45
C ASP A 26 -24.63 4.83 13.56
N ASP A 27 -24.36 3.55 13.79
CA ASP A 27 -23.40 3.09 14.81
C ASP A 27 -21.98 3.51 14.45
N ASN A 28 -21.21 3.93 15.46
CA ASN A 28 -19.78 4.24 15.34
C ASN A 28 -19.04 3.83 16.62
N TYR A 29 -18.03 2.98 16.49
CA TYR A 29 -17.13 2.69 17.58
C TYR A 29 -16.09 3.82 17.76
N PRO A 30 -15.58 4.03 18.99
CA PRO A 30 -14.50 4.98 19.23
C PRO A 30 -13.24 4.62 18.44
N THR A 31 -12.54 5.63 17.91
CA THR A 31 -11.30 5.44 17.13
C THR A 31 -10.23 4.66 17.92
N ASP A 32 -10.01 4.99 19.19
CA ASP A 32 -9.02 4.31 20.03
C ASP A 32 -9.34 2.83 20.21
N TYR A 33 -10.63 2.48 20.31
CA TYR A 33 -11.07 1.09 20.38
C TYR A 33 -10.75 0.34 19.09
N ILE A 34 -11.07 0.93 17.93
CA ILE A 34 -10.78 0.33 16.62
C ILE A 34 -9.28 0.08 16.45
N ILE A 35 -8.45 1.09 16.76
CA ILE A 35 -6.99 0.99 16.68
C ILE A 35 -6.47 -0.15 17.55
N ASN A 36 -6.91 -0.21 18.82
CA ASN A 36 -6.47 -1.23 19.75
C ASN A 36 -6.85 -2.64 19.27
N ILE A 37 -8.06 -2.83 18.76
CA ILE A 37 -8.52 -4.12 18.22
C ILE A 37 -7.70 -4.55 17.00
N ILE A 38 -7.42 -3.64 16.04
CA ILE A 38 -6.58 -3.98 14.87
C ILE A 38 -5.16 -4.37 15.31
N LEU A 39 -4.57 -3.63 16.25
CA LEU A 39 -3.23 -3.92 16.78
C LEU A 39 -3.19 -5.25 17.54
N GLU A 40 -4.19 -5.52 18.37
CA GLU A 40 -4.31 -6.76 19.14
C GLU A 40 -4.44 -7.96 18.22
N ILE A 41 -5.38 -7.92 17.27
CA ILE A 41 -5.61 -9.03 16.34
C ILE A 41 -4.40 -9.23 15.43
N SER A 42 -3.81 -8.16 14.90
CA SER A 42 -2.60 -8.30 14.07
C SER A 42 -1.43 -8.89 14.86
N GLY A 43 -1.23 -8.48 16.11
CA GLY A 43 -0.20 -9.04 17.00
C GLY A 43 -0.43 -10.52 17.28
N TYR A 44 -1.67 -10.88 17.58
CA TYR A 44 -2.07 -12.27 17.78
C TYR A 44 -1.78 -13.12 16.54
N LEU A 45 -2.21 -12.68 15.35
CA LEU A 45 -2.04 -13.43 14.10
C LEU A 45 -0.57 -13.57 13.68
N VAL A 46 0.27 -12.55 13.92
CA VAL A 46 1.72 -12.62 13.70
C VAL A 46 2.36 -13.60 14.69
N SER A 47 2.01 -13.54 15.98
CA SER A 47 2.53 -14.47 16.98
C SER A 47 2.13 -15.92 16.70
N LEU A 48 0.91 -16.13 16.20
CA LEU A 48 0.39 -17.43 15.80
C LEU A 48 1.23 -18.02 14.67
N ASP A 49 1.54 -17.21 13.66
CA ASP A 49 2.39 -17.59 12.52
C ASP A 49 3.84 -17.92 12.93
N GLU A 50 4.37 -17.27 13.97
CA GLU A 50 5.72 -17.55 14.50
C GLU A 50 5.80 -18.87 15.27
N GLN A 51 4.72 -19.23 15.96
CA GLN A 51 4.69 -20.39 16.85
C GLN A 51 4.27 -21.68 16.14
N THR A 52 3.52 -21.57 15.04
CA THR A 52 2.99 -22.74 14.33
C THR A 52 3.77 -23.06 13.06
N LYS A 53 3.80 -24.36 12.72
CA LYS A 53 4.25 -24.84 11.41
C LYS A 53 3.09 -25.26 10.51
N LEU A 54 1.84 -25.16 11.00
CA LEU A 54 0.67 -25.66 10.27
C LEU A 54 0.45 -24.88 8.96
N PHE A 55 0.76 -23.59 8.95
CA PHE A 55 0.54 -22.68 7.82
C PHE A 55 1.73 -22.59 6.85
N GLY A 56 2.74 -23.46 7.01
CA GLY A 56 3.97 -23.40 6.24
C GLY A 56 4.97 -22.38 6.79
N ARG A 57 6.04 -22.13 6.03
CA ARG A 57 7.00 -21.08 6.38
C ARG A 57 6.51 -19.77 5.81
N SER A 58 6.15 -18.83 6.68
CA SER A 58 5.92 -17.46 6.26
C SER A 58 7.18 -16.89 5.61
N SER A 59 6.99 -16.15 4.52
CA SER A 59 8.06 -15.39 3.92
C SER A 59 8.58 -14.39 4.95
N THR A 60 9.88 -14.44 5.25
CA THR A 60 10.54 -13.45 6.11
C THR A 60 11.10 -12.29 5.30
N ASP A 61 10.63 -12.11 4.06
CA ASP A 61 11.09 -11.01 3.21
C ASP A 61 10.55 -9.68 3.76
N PRO A 62 11.40 -8.79 4.31
CA PRO A 62 10.96 -7.49 4.82
C PRO A 62 10.51 -6.54 3.70
N TYR A 63 10.73 -6.91 2.43
CA TYR A 63 10.33 -6.14 1.25
C TYR A 63 9.10 -6.72 0.54
N SER A 64 8.34 -7.57 1.22
CA SER A 64 7.00 -7.99 0.82
C SER A 64 5.96 -7.45 1.81
N PRO A 65 4.80 -6.92 1.38
CA PRO A 65 3.79 -6.31 2.25
C PRO A 65 2.94 -7.38 2.97
N SER A 66 3.60 -8.27 3.71
CA SER A 66 2.94 -9.24 4.59
C SER A 66 2.34 -8.57 5.82
N LEU A 67 1.43 -9.26 6.53
CA LEU A 67 0.89 -8.79 7.81
C LEU A 67 2.01 -8.41 8.80
N ARG A 68 3.06 -9.24 8.91
CA ARG A 68 4.23 -8.97 9.76
C ARG A 68 4.94 -7.70 9.32
N THR A 69 5.19 -7.54 8.01
CA THR A 69 5.87 -6.36 7.47
C THR A 69 5.07 -5.09 7.74
N LEU A 70 3.77 -5.09 7.45
CA LEU A 70 2.90 -3.93 7.65
C LEU A 70 2.78 -3.56 9.13
N GLN A 71 2.66 -4.54 10.02
CA GLN A 71 2.69 -4.31 11.46
C GLN A 71 4.03 -3.70 11.90
N ALA A 72 5.16 -4.29 11.50
CA ALA A 72 6.49 -3.78 11.84
C ALA A 72 6.70 -2.35 11.33
N ARG A 73 6.22 -2.02 10.14
CA ARG A 73 6.22 -0.67 9.57
C ARG A 73 5.39 0.31 10.40
N LEU A 74 4.19 -0.10 10.80
CA LEU A 74 3.33 0.75 11.60
C LEU A 74 3.98 1.10 12.95
N HIS A 75 4.56 0.09 13.62
CA HIS A 75 5.28 0.25 14.89
C HIS A 75 6.61 1.01 14.76
N GLY A 76 7.34 0.84 13.66
CA GLY A 76 8.59 1.54 13.39
C GLY A 76 8.41 3.01 12.94
N GLY A 77 7.16 3.48 12.85
CA GLY A 77 6.85 4.85 12.48
C GLY A 77 6.96 5.13 10.98
N GLN A 78 7.09 4.11 10.13
CA GLN A 78 7.06 4.25 8.67
C GLN A 78 5.74 4.89 8.23
N LEU A 79 5.79 5.74 7.21
CA LEU A 79 4.59 6.30 6.58
C LEU A 79 3.98 5.26 5.63
N SER A 80 2.65 5.21 5.58
CA SER A 80 1.92 4.43 4.58
C SER A 80 2.10 5.06 3.19
N PRO A 81 2.03 4.26 2.11
CA PRO A 81 2.00 4.82 0.76
C PRO A 81 0.85 5.81 0.62
N THR A 82 1.05 6.81 -0.23
CA THR A 82 0.03 7.81 -0.56
C THR A 82 -1.31 7.13 -0.90
N PRO A 83 -2.44 7.61 -0.36
CA PRO A 83 -3.73 6.96 -0.59
C PRO A 83 -4.28 7.21 -2.02
N VAL A 84 -3.70 8.15 -2.77
CA VAL A 84 -3.97 8.41 -4.19
C VAL A 84 -3.05 7.57 -5.08
N GLN A 85 -3.64 6.64 -5.85
CA GLN A 85 -2.89 5.65 -6.65
C GLN A 85 -1.94 6.25 -7.68
N ALA A 86 -2.29 7.41 -8.27
CA ALA A 86 -1.46 8.08 -9.28
C ALA A 86 -0.05 8.41 -8.75
N HIS A 87 0.05 8.80 -7.47
CA HIS A 87 1.30 9.21 -6.84
C HIS A 87 1.98 8.09 -6.06
N ALA A 88 1.26 7.03 -5.72
CA ALA A 88 1.81 5.88 -4.99
C ALA A 88 2.95 5.17 -5.74
N ASN A 89 3.10 5.42 -7.05
CA ASN A 89 4.13 4.84 -7.89
C ASN A 89 5.27 5.82 -8.28
N GLU A 90 5.25 7.06 -7.78
CA GLU A 90 6.24 8.07 -8.16
C GLU A 90 7.55 7.93 -7.36
N SER A 91 8.55 7.27 -7.96
CA SER A 91 9.82 6.94 -7.30
C SER A 91 10.52 8.16 -6.69
N ALA A 92 10.48 9.33 -7.35
CA ALA A 92 11.13 10.55 -6.86
C ALA A 92 10.53 11.03 -5.53
N ARG A 93 9.19 11.08 -5.43
CA ARG A 93 8.49 11.45 -4.20
C ARG A 93 8.75 10.44 -3.08
N ILE A 94 8.71 9.15 -3.40
CA ILE A 94 9.00 8.08 -2.44
C ILE A 94 10.42 8.21 -1.89
N LYS A 95 11.42 8.43 -2.75
CA LYS A 95 12.82 8.67 -2.33
C LYS A 95 12.94 9.87 -1.39
N ALA A 96 12.12 10.91 -1.58
CA ALA A 96 12.11 12.08 -0.70
C ALA A 96 11.44 11.84 0.67
N THR A 97 10.57 10.84 0.79
CA THR A 97 9.79 10.57 2.02
C THR A 97 10.18 9.29 2.75
N ILE A 98 10.94 8.38 2.12
CA ILE A 98 11.30 7.05 2.63
C ILE A 98 11.96 7.04 4.02
N HIS A 99 12.73 8.08 4.34
CA HIS A 99 13.40 8.22 5.64
C HIS A 99 12.57 9.02 6.66
N LYS A 100 11.44 9.59 6.25
CA LYS A 100 10.53 10.26 7.16
C LYS A 100 9.85 9.20 8.03
N ARG A 101 9.77 9.50 9.32
CA ARG A 101 9.11 8.67 10.33
C ARG A 101 8.21 9.55 11.15
N THR A 102 7.03 9.04 11.50
CA THR A 102 6.22 9.69 12.53
C THR A 102 6.87 9.50 13.90
N THR A 103 6.70 10.48 14.77
CA THR A 103 7.08 10.39 16.19
C THR A 103 5.99 9.74 17.03
N LYS A 104 4.77 9.58 16.48
CA LYS A 104 3.65 8.96 17.17
C LYS A 104 3.83 7.44 17.23
N THR A 105 3.62 6.87 18.41
CA THR A 105 3.52 5.41 18.58
C THR A 105 2.31 4.87 17.82
N ALA A 106 2.33 3.59 17.39
CA ALA A 106 1.23 2.96 16.67
C ALA A 106 -0.17 3.28 17.23
N ALA A 107 -0.40 3.12 18.54
CA ALA A 107 -1.70 3.36 19.18
C ALA A 107 -2.23 4.82 19.10
N HIS A 108 -1.37 5.79 18.77
CA HIS A 108 -1.72 7.21 18.67
C HIS A 108 -1.66 7.73 17.23
N ARG A 109 -1.46 6.85 16.25
CA ARG A 109 -1.49 7.19 14.83
C ARG A 109 -2.94 7.42 14.39
N PRO A 110 -3.17 8.25 13.36
CA PRO A 110 -4.53 8.49 12.90
C PRO A 110 -5.11 7.23 12.24
N LEU A 111 -6.43 7.11 12.16
CA LEU A 111 -7.09 5.86 11.84
C LEU A 111 -6.82 5.38 10.39
N GLU A 112 -6.64 6.31 9.46
CA GLU A 112 -6.29 6.04 8.07
C GLU A 112 -4.95 5.30 7.90
N ASP A 113 -4.01 5.44 8.85
CA ASP A 113 -2.73 4.72 8.81
C ASP A 113 -2.93 3.19 8.95
N PHE A 114 -4.10 2.74 9.40
CA PHE A 114 -4.45 1.34 9.65
C PHE A 114 -5.17 0.66 8.48
N GLU A 115 -5.45 1.36 7.37
CA GLU A 115 -6.15 0.80 6.20
C GLU A 115 -5.52 -0.51 5.71
N ASP A 116 -4.22 -0.49 5.44
CA ASP A 116 -3.52 -1.65 4.86
C ASP A 116 -3.37 -2.80 5.85
N LEU A 117 -3.19 -2.46 7.14
CA LEU A 117 -3.11 -3.46 8.20
C LEU A 117 -4.47 -4.14 8.41
N TYR A 118 -5.56 -3.38 8.36
CA TYR A 118 -6.92 -3.91 8.41
C TYR A 118 -7.17 -4.92 7.27
N TYR A 119 -6.81 -4.59 6.03
CA TYR A 119 -6.95 -5.52 4.91
C TYR A 119 -6.09 -6.77 5.06
N ALA A 120 -4.83 -6.61 5.52
CA ALA A 120 -3.94 -7.73 5.74
C ALA A 120 -4.44 -8.67 6.85
N VAL A 121 -5.06 -8.13 7.91
CA VAL A 121 -5.69 -8.93 8.97
C VAL A 121 -6.83 -9.75 8.41
N LEU A 122 -7.78 -9.13 7.68
CA LEU A 122 -8.91 -9.85 7.08
C LEU A 122 -8.45 -10.98 6.15
N ALA A 123 -7.52 -10.67 5.24
CA ALA A 123 -6.97 -11.66 4.31
C ALA A 123 -6.28 -12.81 5.05
N ARG A 124 -5.52 -12.51 6.12
CA ARG A 124 -4.83 -13.53 6.89
C ARG A 124 -5.79 -14.45 7.65
N MET A 125 -6.88 -13.91 8.21
CA MET A 125 -7.90 -14.72 8.89
C MET A 125 -8.57 -15.70 7.94
N GLN A 126 -8.95 -15.23 6.74
CA GLN A 126 -9.50 -16.08 5.68
C GLN A 126 -8.51 -17.15 5.21
N ASP A 127 -7.23 -16.78 5.01
CA ASP A 127 -6.17 -17.72 4.62
C ASP A 127 -5.98 -18.83 5.67
N ILE A 128 -5.93 -18.48 6.95
CA ILE A 128 -5.85 -19.45 8.05
C ILE A 128 -7.06 -20.40 8.03
N GLN A 129 -8.28 -19.88 7.87
CA GLN A 129 -9.48 -20.71 7.81
C GLN A 129 -9.43 -21.69 6.62
N GLN A 130 -9.02 -21.22 5.44
CA GLN A 130 -8.90 -22.05 4.23
C GLN A 130 -7.86 -23.17 4.42
N LEU A 131 -6.70 -22.84 5.01
CA LEU A 131 -5.65 -23.82 5.31
C LEU A 131 -6.08 -24.86 6.34
N ILE A 132 -6.79 -24.44 7.40
CA ILE A 132 -7.34 -25.37 8.40
C ILE A 132 -8.38 -26.29 7.75
N ASN A 133 -9.31 -25.74 6.96
CA ASN A 133 -10.32 -26.54 6.26
C ASN A 133 -9.70 -27.54 5.29
N ALA A 134 -8.65 -27.17 4.56
CA ALA A 134 -7.92 -28.10 3.70
C ALA A 134 -7.32 -29.28 4.49
N ARG A 135 -6.73 -29.00 5.67
CA ARG A 135 -6.12 -30.03 6.54
C ARG A 135 -7.15 -30.93 7.22
N LEU A 136 -8.27 -30.37 7.66
CA LEU A 136 -9.37 -31.14 8.24
C LEU A 136 -10.02 -32.03 7.16
N GLY A 137 -10.27 -31.46 5.97
CA GLY A 137 -10.87 -32.19 4.84
C GLY A 137 -10.00 -33.33 4.31
N SER A 138 -8.68 -33.23 4.43
CA SER A 138 -7.75 -34.31 4.08
C SER A 138 -7.50 -35.32 5.21
N GLY A 139 -8.04 -35.08 6.41
CA GLY A 139 -7.81 -35.92 7.59
C GLY A 139 -6.39 -35.83 8.18
N PHE A 140 -5.61 -34.80 7.84
CA PHE A 140 -4.30 -34.57 8.47
C PHE A 140 -4.44 -34.07 9.90
N ASN A 141 -5.57 -33.45 10.21
CA ASN A 141 -5.85 -32.89 11.51
C ASN A 141 -7.29 -33.18 11.96
N ASN A 142 -7.52 -33.11 13.27
CA ASN A 142 -8.83 -33.12 13.91
C ASN A 142 -9.08 -31.81 14.65
N PHE A 143 -10.35 -31.50 14.95
CA PHE A 143 -10.74 -30.28 15.67
C PHE A 143 -10.06 -30.09 17.03
N ASN A 144 -9.71 -31.19 17.70
CA ASN A 144 -9.08 -31.18 19.03
C ASN A 144 -7.55 -31.09 18.96
N ASP A 145 -6.95 -31.14 17.77
CA ASP A 145 -5.51 -31.02 17.63
C ASP A 145 -5.08 -29.59 17.99
N LEU A 146 -3.94 -29.48 18.69
CA LEU A 146 -3.35 -28.20 19.06
C LEU A 146 -2.61 -27.58 17.87
N ILE A 147 -2.69 -26.26 17.72
CA ILE A 147 -2.05 -25.53 16.61
C ILE A 147 -0.51 -25.48 16.76
N TYR A 148 -0.04 -25.45 18.00
CA TYR A 148 1.36 -25.54 18.42
C TYR A 148 1.41 -26.09 19.86
N PRO A 149 2.57 -26.53 20.39
CA PRO A 149 2.66 -27.03 21.76
C PRO A 149 2.15 -26.00 22.76
N ASP A 150 1.23 -26.39 23.65
CA ASP A 150 0.55 -25.52 24.62
C ASP A 150 -0.34 -24.42 24.01
N GLY A 151 -0.63 -24.48 22.71
CA GLY A 151 -1.50 -23.56 22.00
C GLY A 151 -2.99 -23.93 22.05
N PRO A 152 -3.86 -23.13 21.41
CA PRO A 152 -5.29 -23.45 21.29
C PRO A 152 -5.50 -24.69 20.41
N SER A 153 -6.63 -25.37 20.63
CA SER A 153 -7.11 -26.37 19.66
C SER A 153 -7.54 -25.69 18.35
N ILE A 154 -7.63 -26.46 17.27
CA ILE A 154 -8.16 -25.96 15.99
C ILE A 154 -9.57 -25.37 16.17
N ALA A 155 -10.42 -26.02 16.98
CA ALA A 155 -11.77 -25.52 17.27
C ALA A 155 -11.74 -24.17 18.01
N ASP A 156 -10.89 -24.03 19.03
CA ASP A 156 -10.78 -22.80 19.83
C ASP A 156 -10.20 -21.65 19.01
N LEU A 157 -9.19 -21.92 18.17
CA LEU A 157 -8.68 -20.94 17.23
C LEU A 157 -9.78 -20.47 16.28
N TYR A 158 -10.55 -21.38 15.69
CA TYR A 158 -11.64 -21.01 14.79
C TYR A 158 -12.69 -20.12 15.48
N ASN A 159 -13.09 -20.47 16.71
CA ASN A 159 -14.04 -19.66 17.48
C ASN A 159 -13.52 -18.24 17.71
N SER A 160 -12.21 -18.11 17.99
CA SER A 160 -11.56 -16.82 18.19
C SER A 160 -11.53 -16.02 16.87
N LEU A 161 -11.16 -16.66 15.77
CA LEU A 161 -11.16 -16.02 14.44
C LEU A 161 -12.56 -15.58 14.01
N ALA A 162 -13.60 -16.38 14.27
CA ALA A 162 -14.98 -16.03 13.95
C ALA A 162 -15.42 -14.79 14.75
N GLN A 163 -15.11 -14.72 16.05
CA GLN A 163 -15.41 -13.55 16.87
C GLN A 163 -14.69 -12.29 16.39
N TYR A 164 -13.39 -12.41 16.08
CA TYR A 164 -12.63 -11.30 15.50
C TYR A 164 -13.20 -10.86 14.16
N TRP A 165 -13.65 -11.82 13.33
CA TRP A 165 -14.21 -11.53 12.02
C TRP A 165 -15.51 -10.74 12.14
N ASP A 166 -16.38 -11.14 13.06
CA ASP A 166 -17.64 -10.45 13.33
C ASP A 166 -17.41 -9.02 13.86
N VAL A 167 -16.40 -8.81 14.72
CA VAL A 167 -16.02 -7.47 15.20
C VAL A 167 -15.49 -6.60 14.07
N LEU A 168 -14.55 -7.10 13.27
CA LEU A 168 -13.93 -6.35 12.17
C LEU A 168 -14.92 -6.03 11.05
N ASN A 169 -15.95 -6.86 10.86
CA ASN A 169 -17.00 -6.65 9.86
C ASN A 169 -18.26 -5.98 10.44
N HIS A 170 -18.26 -5.54 11.69
CA HIS A 170 -19.38 -4.77 12.23
C HIS A 170 -19.46 -3.41 11.54
N THR A 171 -20.64 -2.97 11.10
CA THR A 171 -20.78 -1.71 10.34
C THR A 171 -20.26 -0.49 11.11
N GLY A 172 -20.53 -0.41 12.42
CA GLY A 172 -19.97 0.63 13.29
C GLY A 172 -18.46 0.56 13.53
N PHE A 173 -17.80 -0.54 13.17
CA PHE A 173 -16.33 -0.66 13.16
C PHE A 173 -15.75 -0.18 11.83
N VAL A 174 -16.38 -0.56 10.72
CA VAL A 174 -15.92 -0.25 9.37
C VAL A 174 -16.17 1.22 9.01
N LYS A 175 -17.31 1.80 9.43
CA LYS A 175 -17.71 3.17 9.07
C LYS A 175 -16.68 4.23 9.46
N PRO A 176 -16.15 4.25 10.70
CA PRO A 176 -15.12 5.23 11.07
C PRO A 176 -13.83 5.10 10.25
N ILE A 177 -13.42 3.87 9.90
CA ILE A 177 -12.23 3.63 9.08
C ILE A 177 -12.46 4.15 7.66
N ASP A 178 -13.60 3.82 7.05
CA ASP A 178 -14.00 4.31 5.72
C ASP A 178 -13.98 5.85 5.65
N CYS A 179 -14.60 6.50 6.63
CA CYS A 179 -14.64 7.95 6.73
C CYS A 179 -13.24 8.56 6.95
N ALA A 180 -12.39 7.93 7.77
CA ALA A 180 -11.02 8.40 8.00
C ALA A 180 -10.17 8.31 6.72
N VAL A 181 -10.25 7.19 6.00
CA VAL A 181 -9.54 6.99 4.73
C VAL A 181 -10.02 7.97 3.66
N ARG A 182 -11.34 8.19 3.54
CA ARG A 182 -11.91 9.20 2.63
C ARG A 182 -11.38 10.60 2.96
N ARG A 183 -11.42 11.00 4.23
CA ARG A 183 -10.90 12.30 4.69
C ARG A 183 -9.42 12.46 4.39
N ALA A 184 -8.61 11.43 4.65
CA ALA A 184 -7.18 11.46 4.37
C ALA A 184 -6.86 11.60 2.88
N ARG A 185 -7.67 11.00 2.00
CA ARG A 185 -7.58 11.20 0.54
C ARG A 185 -7.89 12.62 0.14
N VAL A 186 -8.96 13.20 0.70
CA VAL A 186 -9.32 14.60 0.46
C VAL A 186 -8.24 15.55 0.94
N GLU A 187 -7.71 15.34 2.15
CA GLU A 187 -6.61 16.14 2.68
C GLU A 187 -5.36 16.05 1.78
N TYR A 188 -5.04 14.85 1.30
CA TYR A 188 -3.92 14.67 0.37
C TYR A 188 -4.15 15.40 -0.96
N LEU A 189 -5.34 15.27 -1.56
CA LEU A 189 -5.68 15.97 -2.82
C LEU A 189 -5.65 17.48 -2.65
N HIS A 190 -6.13 17.99 -1.51
CA HIS A 190 -6.04 19.41 -1.18
C HIS A 190 -4.58 19.88 -1.13
N GLN A 191 -3.70 19.15 -0.44
CA GLN A 191 -2.27 19.48 -0.38
C GLN A 191 -1.61 19.43 -1.76
N GLU A 192 -2.02 18.49 -2.62
CA GLU A 192 -1.54 18.37 -3.99
C GLU A 192 -1.93 19.58 -4.84
N ILE A 193 -3.20 20.02 -4.78
CA ILE A 193 -3.67 21.22 -5.49
C ILE A 193 -2.86 22.44 -5.07
N ILE A 194 -2.60 22.63 -3.77
CA ILE A 194 -1.75 23.72 -3.28
C ILE A 194 -0.33 23.62 -3.83
N ALA A 195 0.25 22.41 -3.86
CA ALA A 195 1.59 22.20 -4.40
C ALA A 195 1.66 22.52 -5.91
N GLN A 196 0.63 22.16 -6.68
CA GLN A 196 0.54 22.46 -8.11
C GLN A 196 0.45 23.97 -8.37
N VAL A 197 -0.29 24.72 -7.54
CA VAL A 197 -0.28 26.20 -7.60
C VAL A 197 1.11 26.76 -7.31
N HIS A 198 1.78 26.25 -6.27
CA HIS A 198 3.12 26.73 -5.89
C HIS A 198 4.18 26.48 -6.97
N ASN A 199 4.01 25.41 -7.74
CA ASN A 199 4.89 25.05 -8.86
C ASN A 199 4.50 25.73 -10.19
N ASP A 200 3.51 26.63 -10.19
CA ASP A 200 2.94 27.27 -11.39
C ASP A 200 2.40 26.25 -12.42
N GLU A 201 1.97 25.06 -11.98
CA GLU A 201 1.40 24.01 -12.84
C GLU A 201 -0.09 24.29 -13.18
N ILE A 202 -0.81 24.94 -12.25
CA ILE A 202 -2.20 25.37 -12.40
C ILE A 202 -2.36 26.81 -11.92
N THR A 203 -3.40 27.50 -12.38
CA THR A 203 -3.67 28.87 -11.90
C THR A 203 -4.37 28.87 -10.54
N GLN A 204 -4.30 29.99 -9.82
CA GLN A 204 -5.03 30.18 -8.56
C GLN A 204 -6.55 30.01 -8.74
N ALA A 205 -7.10 30.44 -9.88
CA ALA A 205 -8.53 30.32 -10.19
C ALA A 205 -8.92 28.85 -10.39
N ASP A 206 -8.11 28.08 -11.13
CA ASP A 206 -8.35 26.64 -11.34
C ASP A 206 -8.27 25.88 -10.00
N ALA A 207 -7.33 26.25 -9.13
CA ALA A 207 -7.21 25.65 -7.82
C ALA A 207 -8.42 25.94 -6.91
N GLU A 208 -8.97 27.15 -6.95
CA GLU A 208 -10.19 27.50 -6.22
C GLU A 208 -11.39 26.69 -6.71
N GLU A 209 -11.53 26.48 -8.02
CA GLU A 209 -12.56 25.62 -8.61
C GLU A 209 -12.40 24.17 -8.13
N LEU A 210 -11.21 23.58 -8.28
CA LEU A 210 -10.93 22.21 -7.84
C LEU A 210 -11.13 22.00 -6.34
N LEU A 211 -10.79 22.99 -5.51
CA LEU A 211 -11.00 22.92 -4.07
C LEU A 211 -12.48 23.02 -3.69
N ASN A 212 -13.26 23.83 -4.41
CA ASN A 212 -14.70 23.89 -4.21
C ASN A 212 -15.35 22.56 -4.57
N ASP A 213 -14.97 21.95 -5.70
CA ASP A 213 -15.47 20.63 -6.11
C ASP A 213 -15.08 19.55 -5.09
N LEU A 214 -13.83 19.56 -4.62
CA LEU A 214 -13.33 18.58 -3.65
C LEU A 214 -14.04 18.63 -2.29
N LEU A 215 -14.55 19.82 -1.91
CA LEU A 215 -15.24 20.06 -0.65
C LEU A 215 -16.77 20.07 -0.78
N ASP A 216 -17.30 19.94 -2.00
CA ASP A 216 -18.73 19.78 -2.21
C ASP A 216 -19.21 18.46 -1.58
N PRO A 217 -20.29 18.46 -0.79
CA PRO A 217 -20.77 17.25 -0.13
C PRO A 217 -21.10 16.09 -1.08
N GLU A 218 -21.66 16.38 -2.26
CA GLU A 218 -22.02 15.33 -3.23
C GLU A 218 -20.77 14.69 -3.83
N GLU A 219 -19.75 15.50 -4.15
CA GLU A 219 -18.47 15.01 -4.65
C GLU A 219 -17.63 14.33 -3.55
N TYR A 220 -17.63 14.87 -2.34
CA TYR A 220 -16.95 14.29 -1.18
C TYR A 220 -17.45 12.86 -0.93
N ASP A 221 -18.76 12.65 -0.94
CA ASP A 221 -19.36 11.33 -0.72
C ASP A 221 -19.03 10.34 -1.85
N ASN A 222 -18.74 10.82 -3.06
CA ASN A 222 -18.28 10.00 -4.18
C ASN A 222 -16.80 9.57 -4.07
N ILE A 223 -16.01 10.21 -3.20
CA ILE A 223 -14.62 9.83 -2.99
C ILE A 223 -14.58 8.47 -2.30
N GLN A 224 -13.91 7.52 -2.94
CA GLN A 224 -13.76 6.18 -2.40
C GLN A 224 -13.08 6.25 -1.02
N GLY A 225 -13.67 5.60 -0.02
CA GLY A 225 -13.05 5.35 1.29
C GLY A 225 -12.33 4.00 1.27
N LEU A 226 -12.77 3.03 2.06
CA LEU A 226 -12.18 1.69 1.98
C LEU A 226 -12.42 1.05 0.60
N ALA A 227 -11.44 0.28 0.12
CA ALA A 227 -11.67 -0.72 -0.89
C ALA A 227 -12.54 -1.82 -0.27
N TRP A 228 -13.75 -2.01 -0.80
CA TRP A 228 -14.73 -2.99 -0.34
C TRP A 228 -14.29 -4.44 -0.68
N ILE A 229 -13.23 -4.90 0.00
CA ILE A 229 -12.56 -6.19 -0.25
C ILE A 229 -13.22 -7.38 0.46
N GLY A 230 -14.40 -7.20 1.06
CA GLY A 230 -15.07 -8.22 1.87
C GLY A 230 -15.34 -9.55 1.14
N GLY A 231 -15.44 -9.51 -0.20
CA GLY A 231 -15.59 -10.70 -1.05
C GLY A 231 -14.31 -11.14 -1.76
N TRP A 232 -13.16 -10.50 -1.51
CA TRP A 232 -11.91 -10.84 -2.18
C TRP A 232 -11.29 -12.09 -1.56
N ALA A 233 -10.65 -12.90 -2.39
CA ALA A 233 -9.81 -13.98 -1.89
C ALA A 233 -8.53 -13.40 -1.26
N PRO A 234 -7.92 -14.07 -0.27
CA PRO A 234 -6.68 -13.61 0.37
C PRO A 234 -5.57 -13.27 -0.62
N GLY A 235 -5.40 -14.07 -1.66
CA GLY A 235 -4.41 -13.82 -2.72
C GLY A 235 -4.66 -12.56 -3.54
N MET A 236 -5.92 -12.12 -3.70
CA MET A 236 -6.24 -10.86 -4.37
C MET A 236 -5.87 -9.66 -3.49
N VAL A 237 -6.13 -9.74 -2.19
CA VAL A 237 -5.72 -8.70 -1.23
C VAL A 237 -4.21 -8.60 -1.18
N ALA A 238 -3.50 -9.74 -1.15
CA ALA A 238 -2.05 -9.78 -1.21
C ALA A 238 -1.51 -9.14 -2.49
N ALA A 239 -2.05 -9.48 -3.66
CA ALA A 239 -1.63 -8.88 -4.93
C ALA A 239 -1.89 -7.36 -4.99
N TRP A 240 -3.01 -6.90 -4.42
CA TRP A 240 -3.33 -5.47 -4.34
C TRP A 240 -2.35 -4.73 -3.42
N LEU A 241 -2.03 -5.29 -2.26
CA LEU A 241 -1.01 -4.75 -1.35
C LEU A 241 0.38 -4.77 -1.99
N GLU A 242 0.74 -5.83 -2.71
CA GLU A 242 1.99 -5.92 -3.47
C GLU A 242 2.11 -4.79 -4.49
N GLU A 243 1.05 -4.51 -5.26
CA GLU A 243 1.07 -3.40 -6.21
C GLU A 243 1.16 -2.04 -5.49
N LYS A 244 0.40 -1.83 -4.42
CA LYS A 244 0.42 -0.58 -3.63
C LYS A 244 1.80 -0.30 -3.03
N TYR A 245 2.51 -1.33 -2.58
CA TYR A 245 3.81 -1.21 -1.92
C TYR A 245 5.01 -1.44 -2.84
N ARG A 246 4.79 -1.81 -4.11
CA ARG A 246 5.86 -2.24 -5.04
C ARG A 246 7.02 -1.25 -5.08
N ILE A 247 6.73 0.01 -5.36
CA ILE A 247 7.78 1.03 -5.53
C ILE A 247 8.37 1.42 -4.17
N VAL A 248 7.56 1.54 -3.12
CA VAL A 248 8.02 1.88 -1.77
C VAL A 248 9.04 0.86 -1.26
N LEU A 249 8.68 -0.43 -1.29
CA LEU A 249 9.54 -1.49 -0.79
C LEU A 249 10.75 -1.73 -1.69
N GLN A 250 10.63 -1.52 -3.01
CA GLN A 250 11.77 -1.55 -3.91
C GLN A 250 12.80 -0.46 -3.59
N VAL A 251 12.36 0.79 -3.41
CA VAL A 251 13.27 1.90 -3.07
C VAL A 251 13.92 1.68 -1.69
N GLU A 252 13.17 1.14 -0.72
CA GLU A 252 13.73 0.75 0.59
C GLU A 252 14.79 -0.33 0.49
N LYS A 253 14.55 -1.35 -0.35
CA LYS A 253 15.53 -2.39 -0.61
C LYS A 253 16.79 -1.83 -1.24
N GLU A 254 16.66 -0.98 -2.25
CA GLU A 254 17.80 -0.32 -2.91
C GLU A 254 18.60 0.55 -1.92
N ALA A 255 17.92 1.31 -1.06
CA ALA A 255 18.56 2.16 -0.05
C ALA A 255 19.30 1.34 1.02
N ALA A 256 18.72 0.22 1.45
CA ALA A 256 19.35 -0.70 2.39
C ALA A 256 20.60 -1.37 1.77
N GLU A 257 20.49 -1.85 0.52
CA GLU A 257 21.62 -2.43 -0.21
C GLU A 257 22.78 -1.46 -0.40
N GLU A 258 22.50 -0.18 -0.68
CA GLU A 258 23.54 0.83 -0.83
C GLU A 258 24.22 1.14 0.52
N THR A 259 23.44 1.23 1.60
CA THR A 259 23.99 1.41 2.96
C THR A 259 24.93 0.26 3.34
N ASP A 260 24.51 -0.98 3.09
CA ASP A 260 25.32 -2.19 3.30
C ASP A 260 26.62 -2.17 2.48
N ARG A 261 26.56 -1.72 1.23
CA ARG A 261 27.75 -1.61 0.36
C ARG A 261 28.72 -0.57 0.89
N MET A 262 28.22 0.57 1.37
CA MET A 262 29.03 1.64 1.92
C MET A 262 29.68 1.23 3.25
N GLU A 263 28.96 0.53 4.11
CA GLU A 263 29.52 -0.03 5.35
C GLU A 263 30.62 -1.06 5.05
N LYS A 264 30.38 -1.99 4.12
CA LYS A 264 31.39 -2.97 3.67
C LYS A 264 32.65 -2.30 3.09
N LYS A 265 32.51 -1.16 2.42
CA LYS A 265 33.66 -0.38 1.92
C LYS A 265 34.43 0.29 3.07
N ARG A 266 33.75 0.86 4.07
CA ARG A 266 34.37 1.47 5.25
C ARG A 266 35.18 0.44 6.07
N VAL A 267 34.57 -0.70 6.38
CA VAL A 267 35.25 -1.79 7.12
C VAL A 267 36.48 -2.30 6.37
N LYS A 268 36.46 -2.34 5.03
CA LYS A 268 37.62 -2.71 4.22
C LYS A 268 38.72 -1.64 4.24
N ALA A 269 38.36 -0.35 4.19
CA ALA A 269 39.32 0.74 4.26
C ALA A 269 40.05 0.76 5.61
N ASP A 270 39.33 0.54 6.71
CA ASP A 270 39.91 0.52 8.07
C ASP A 270 40.89 -0.64 8.25
N LYS A 271 40.57 -1.83 7.70
CA LYS A 271 41.46 -3.00 7.72
C LYS A 271 42.75 -2.81 6.91
N VAL A 272 42.77 -1.92 5.91
CA VAL A 272 43.97 -1.64 5.10
C VAL A 272 44.87 -0.61 5.79
N GLN A 273 44.34 0.22 6.69
CA GLN A 273 45.13 1.20 7.44
C GLN A 273 45.82 0.64 8.70
N GLN A 274 45.25 -0.39 9.35
CA GLN A 274 45.86 -1.03 10.52
C GLN A 274 47.24 -1.73 10.29
N PRO A 275 47.53 -2.39 9.16
CA PRO A 275 48.78 -3.15 8.97
C PRO A 275 50.06 -2.29 8.93
N GLN A 276 49.96 -0.98 8.63
CA GLN A 276 51.16 -0.13 8.53
C GLN A 276 51.61 0.48 9.87
N GLN A 277 50.73 0.53 10.88
CA GLN A 277 51.12 1.02 12.21
C GLN A 277 51.83 -0.05 13.05
N GLU A 278 51.51 -1.34 12.90
CA GLU A 278 52.22 -2.44 13.58
C GLU A 278 53.61 -2.74 13.01
N ILE A 279 53.89 -2.41 11.74
CA ILE A 279 55.22 -2.63 11.15
C ILE A 279 56.20 -1.51 11.54
N LYS A 280 55.72 -0.29 11.83
CA LYS A 280 56.59 0.82 12.27
C LYS A 280 56.96 0.74 13.76
N SER A 281 56.13 0.15 14.62
CA SER A 281 56.46 -0.03 16.04
C SER A 281 57.50 -1.13 16.31
N LYS A 282 57.86 -1.95 15.31
CA LYS A 282 58.92 -2.98 15.42
C LYS A 282 60.29 -2.58 14.86
N LYS A 283 60.46 -1.36 14.33
CA LYS A 283 61.73 -0.90 13.73
C LYS A 283 62.43 0.27 14.43
N GLU A 284 61.89 0.80 15.53
CA GLU A 284 62.61 1.77 16.38
C GLU A 284 63.53 1.05 17.36
N GLY A 285 64.64 0.56 16.82
CA GLY A 285 65.67 -0.14 17.56
C GLY A 285 67.01 -0.19 16.83
N LYS A 286 67.42 0.88 16.14
CA LYS A 286 68.85 1.23 15.92
C LYS A 286 69.04 2.60 15.25
N LYS A 287 69.66 3.49 16.01
CA LYS A 287 70.19 4.82 15.66
C LYS A 287 71.26 4.78 14.56
N THR A 288 71.24 5.77 13.66
CA THR A 288 72.34 6.68 13.22
C THR A 288 71.78 7.61 12.14
N LEU A 289 71.56 8.92 12.31
CA LEU A 289 72.43 10.11 12.51
C LEU A 289 73.07 10.63 11.20
N HIS A 290 72.88 11.95 10.97
CA HIS A 290 73.22 12.79 9.80
C HIS A 290 72.25 12.67 8.61
N GLY A 291 71.65 13.73 8.08
CA GLY A 291 71.93 15.16 8.11
C GLY A 291 71.58 15.72 6.73
N THR A 292 71.38 17.04 6.63
CA THR A 292 71.25 17.86 5.40
C THR A 292 69.83 18.18 4.93
N GLN A 293 69.45 19.43 5.20
CA GLN A 293 68.43 20.22 4.50
C GLN A 293 68.88 20.51 3.07
N LEU A 294 67.96 20.54 2.11
CA LEU A 294 67.96 21.52 1.01
C LEU A 294 66.55 21.62 0.41
N ALA A 295 66.20 22.86 0.07
CA ALA A 295 64.94 23.30 -0.52
C ALA A 295 64.86 22.95 -2.01
N VAL A 296 63.67 22.62 -2.52
CA VAL A 296 63.27 22.85 -3.92
C VAL A 296 61.78 23.21 -3.96
N GLN A 297 61.51 24.37 -4.57
CA GLN A 297 60.21 24.92 -4.92
C GLN A 297 59.57 24.18 -6.11
N ALA A 298 58.26 24.45 -6.28
CA ALA A 298 57.50 24.46 -7.53
C ALA A 298 57.19 23.11 -8.19
N VAL A 299 55.90 22.74 -8.19
CA VAL A 299 55.09 22.59 -9.42
C VAL A 299 53.63 22.88 -9.05
N GLU A 300 53.15 24.02 -9.53
CA GLU A 300 51.74 24.36 -9.73
C GLU A 300 51.19 23.61 -10.96
N ASN A 301 49.89 23.35 -10.94
CA ASN A 301 49.00 23.12 -12.08
C ASN A 301 49.16 21.81 -12.87
N LEU A 302 48.28 20.83 -12.58
CA LEU A 302 47.40 20.19 -13.57
C LEU A 302 46.44 19.20 -12.86
N GLU A 303 45.34 19.69 -12.29
CA GLU A 303 44.26 18.84 -11.78
C GLU A 303 42.91 19.36 -12.28
N SER A 304 42.81 19.42 -13.62
CA SER A 304 41.57 19.64 -14.35
C SER A 304 40.92 18.29 -14.64
N LEU A 305 39.86 18.00 -13.88
CA LEU A 305 38.71 17.16 -14.21
C LEU A 305 38.90 16.10 -15.32
N LYS A 306 39.13 14.86 -14.89
CA LYS A 306 38.58 13.69 -15.58
C LYS A 306 37.72 12.95 -14.56
N GLU A 307 36.39 13.06 -14.71
CA GLU A 307 35.49 12.13 -14.04
C GLU A 307 35.93 10.69 -14.34
N PRO A 308 35.96 9.80 -13.33
CA PRO A 308 36.40 8.43 -13.54
C PRO A 308 35.44 7.73 -14.52
N PRO A 309 35.94 7.00 -15.54
CA PRO A 309 35.13 6.25 -16.50
C PRO A 309 34.09 5.28 -15.89
N GLN A 310 34.23 4.98 -14.59
CA GLN A 310 33.31 4.14 -13.85
C GLN A 310 31.95 4.81 -13.54
N GLU A 311 31.89 6.14 -13.40
CA GLU A 311 30.63 6.82 -13.06
C GLU A 311 29.69 6.86 -14.28
N GLN A 312 30.23 7.16 -15.47
CA GLN A 312 29.48 7.09 -16.72
C GLN A 312 28.97 5.68 -17.04
N LEU A 313 29.74 4.65 -16.69
CA LEU A 313 29.32 3.25 -16.83
C LEU A 313 28.16 2.90 -15.90
N ARG A 314 28.13 3.45 -14.68
CA ARG A 314 27.01 3.26 -13.74
C ARG A 314 25.74 3.95 -14.23
N ILE A 315 25.82 5.20 -14.66
CA ILE A 315 24.68 5.94 -15.20
C ILE A 315 24.10 5.20 -16.42
N ARG A 316 24.96 4.68 -17.30
CA ARG A 316 24.51 3.91 -18.47
C ARG A 316 23.82 2.59 -18.08
N HIS A 317 24.31 1.89 -17.05
CA HIS A 317 23.66 0.67 -16.56
C HIS A 317 22.33 0.94 -15.87
N GLN A 318 22.19 2.09 -15.20
CA GLN A 318 20.96 2.49 -14.53
C GLN A 318 19.88 2.85 -15.55
N ASN A 319 20.21 3.66 -16.56
CA ASN A 319 19.30 4.00 -17.65
C ASN A 319 18.81 2.74 -18.40
N LEU A 320 19.69 1.77 -18.67
CA LEU A 320 19.30 0.51 -19.31
C LEU A 320 18.34 -0.34 -18.45
N ARG A 321 18.47 -0.28 -17.11
CA ARG A 321 17.53 -0.95 -16.22
C ARG A 321 16.18 -0.25 -16.21
N ASP A 322 16.16 1.08 -16.20
CA ASP A 322 14.94 1.87 -16.20
C ASP A 322 14.18 1.68 -17.53
N GLU A 323 14.88 1.65 -18.67
CA GLU A 323 14.29 1.34 -19.98
C GLU A 323 13.72 -0.08 -20.05
N LEU A 324 14.42 -1.09 -19.51
CA LEU A 324 13.91 -2.46 -19.45
C LEU A 324 12.68 -2.57 -18.55
N TYR A 325 12.65 -1.82 -17.45
CA TYR A 325 11.52 -1.78 -16.53
C TYR A 325 10.30 -1.12 -17.17
N GLU A 326 10.49 -0.01 -17.88
CA GLU A 326 9.42 0.66 -18.61
C GLU A 326 8.84 -0.25 -19.71
N LEU A 327 9.70 -0.99 -20.42
CA LEU A 327 9.27 -1.97 -21.42
C LEU A 327 8.46 -3.12 -20.80
N GLU A 328 8.93 -3.66 -19.67
CA GLU A 328 8.21 -4.71 -18.94
C GLU A 328 6.83 -4.22 -18.46
N TRP A 329 6.77 -2.97 -17.96
CA TRP A 329 5.52 -2.35 -17.54
C TRP A 329 4.55 -2.17 -18.71
N ARG A 330 5.02 -1.69 -19.87
CA ARG A 330 4.19 -1.57 -21.09
C ARG A 330 3.63 -2.93 -21.52
N ILE A 331 4.44 -3.99 -21.46
CA ILE A 331 4.00 -5.36 -21.78
C ILE A 331 2.93 -5.83 -20.78
N LYS A 332 3.11 -5.59 -19.48
CA LYS A 332 2.11 -5.96 -18.45
C LYS A 332 0.81 -5.19 -18.63
N ALA A 333 0.87 -3.87 -18.84
CA ALA A 333 -0.29 -3.03 -19.10
C ALA A 333 -1.04 -3.48 -20.36
N GLN A 334 -0.31 -3.83 -21.43
CA GLN A 334 -0.90 -4.41 -22.63
C GLN A 334 -1.61 -5.74 -22.34
N ARG A 335 -1.00 -6.66 -21.59
CA ARG A 335 -1.65 -7.92 -21.20
C ARG A 335 -2.90 -7.72 -20.36
N VAL A 336 -2.90 -6.76 -19.43
CA VAL A 336 -4.09 -6.41 -18.63
C VAL A 336 -5.19 -5.84 -19.52
N SER A 337 -4.84 -4.99 -20.50
CA SER A 337 -5.78 -4.46 -21.48
C SER A 337 -6.39 -5.57 -22.36
N GLU A 338 -5.55 -6.47 -22.90
CA GLU A 338 -5.98 -7.63 -23.70
C GLU A 338 -6.87 -8.58 -22.90
N TYR A 339 -6.50 -8.88 -21.66
CA TYR A 339 -7.30 -9.71 -20.77
C TYR A 339 -8.64 -9.04 -20.41
N SER A 340 -8.64 -7.73 -20.18
CA SER A 340 -9.86 -6.97 -19.95
C SER A 340 -10.78 -6.96 -21.18
N GLN A 341 -10.22 -6.82 -22.38
CA GLN A 341 -10.97 -6.93 -23.64
C GLN A 341 -11.53 -8.34 -23.84
N TYR A 342 -10.76 -9.37 -23.53
CA TYR A 342 -11.20 -10.76 -23.56
C TYR A 342 -12.36 -11.03 -22.58
N LEU A 343 -12.27 -10.55 -21.34
CA LEU A 343 -13.37 -10.66 -20.39
C LEU A 343 -14.61 -9.89 -20.86
N ARG A 344 -14.44 -8.71 -21.45
CA ARG A 344 -15.55 -7.94 -22.06
C ARG A 344 -16.19 -8.66 -23.25
N SER A 345 -15.41 -9.40 -24.06
CA SER A 345 -15.94 -10.16 -25.19
C SER A 345 -16.68 -11.44 -24.75
N MET A 346 -16.28 -12.01 -23.61
CA MET A 346 -16.92 -13.17 -22.98
C MET A 346 -18.13 -12.80 -22.11
N ALA A 347 -18.27 -11.55 -21.69
CA ALA A 347 -19.42 -11.08 -20.92
C ALA A 347 -20.74 -11.26 -21.69
N SER A 348 -21.82 -11.61 -20.97
CA SER A 348 -23.15 -11.75 -21.57
C SER A 348 -23.61 -10.42 -22.19
N PRO A 349 -24.50 -10.45 -23.21
CA PRO A 349 -25.05 -9.23 -23.82
C PRO A 349 -25.66 -8.26 -22.79
N GLU A 350 -26.24 -8.80 -21.72
CA GLU A 350 -26.82 -8.04 -20.61
C GLU A 350 -25.76 -7.31 -19.78
N ALA A 351 -24.66 -7.99 -19.43
CA ALA A 351 -23.53 -7.38 -18.72
C ALA A 351 -22.83 -6.30 -19.57
N ARG A 352 -22.73 -6.49 -20.89
CA ARG A 352 -22.20 -5.45 -21.80
C ARG A 352 -23.09 -4.22 -21.84
N ASN A 353 -24.41 -4.39 -21.81
CA ASN A 353 -25.36 -3.28 -21.81
C ASN A 353 -25.32 -2.47 -20.51
N ILE A 354 -25.12 -3.12 -19.36
CA ILE A 354 -24.98 -2.45 -18.07
C ILE A 354 -23.71 -1.58 -18.06
N ILE A 355 -22.57 -2.13 -18.51
CA ILE A 355 -21.29 -1.42 -18.57
C ILE A 355 -21.32 -0.27 -19.59
N ALA A 356 -21.95 -0.47 -20.75
CA ALA A 356 -22.13 0.58 -21.76
C ALA A 356 -23.03 1.72 -21.26
N ARG A 357 -24.07 1.40 -20.47
CA ARG A 357 -24.94 2.41 -19.86
C ARG A 357 -24.25 3.22 -18.77
N THR A 358 -23.34 2.62 -18.00
CA THR A 358 -22.52 3.35 -17.02
C THR A 358 -21.47 4.23 -17.70
N ALA A 359 -20.88 3.79 -18.82
CA ALA A 359 -19.92 4.61 -19.58
C ALA A 359 -20.58 5.78 -20.32
N SER A 360 -21.80 5.59 -20.86
CA SER A 360 -22.52 6.64 -21.60
C SER A 360 -23.16 7.71 -20.70
N LYS A 361 -23.51 7.36 -19.45
CA LYS A 361 -24.01 8.34 -18.47
C LYS A 361 -22.95 9.35 -18.01
N ASN A 362 -21.66 9.06 -18.15
CA ASN A 362 -20.58 9.96 -17.77
C ASN A 362 -20.16 10.96 -18.87
N VAL A 363 -20.86 11.01 -20.02
CA VAL A 363 -20.51 11.90 -21.15
C VAL A 363 -21.49 13.08 -21.33
N THR A 364 -22.54 13.22 -20.50
CA THR A 364 -23.63 14.20 -20.75
C THR A 364 -23.50 15.56 -20.03
N TYR A 365 -22.38 15.89 -19.38
CA TYR A 365 -22.19 17.23 -18.78
C TYR A 365 -20.83 17.85 -19.13
N MET A 366 -20.53 18.01 -20.41
CA MET A 366 -19.40 18.84 -20.89
C MET A 366 -19.75 19.39 -22.28
N SER A 367 -20.70 20.32 -22.36
CA SER A 367 -20.82 21.26 -23.49
C SER A 367 -21.68 22.47 -23.10
N GLY A 368 -21.03 23.50 -22.55
CA GLY A 368 -21.61 24.80 -22.28
C GLY A 368 -20.79 25.91 -22.94
N LEU A 369 -21.02 26.15 -24.24
CA LEU A 369 -20.59 27.38 -24.91
C LEU A 369 -21.76 27.93 -25.73
N GLY A 370 -22.10 29.19 -25.45
CA GLY A 370 -23.35 29.83 -25.83
C GLY A 370 -23.45 30.31 -27.29
N GLY A 371 -24.68 30.72 -27.64
CA GLY A 371 -24.98 31.52 -28.83
C GLY A 371 -26.47 31.48 -29.20
N PRO A 372 -27.04 32.54 -29.83
CA PRO A 372 -28.33 33.08 -29.42
C PRO A 372 -29.45 33.06 -30.49
N VAL A 373 -30.66 33.44 -30.02
CA VAL A 373 -31.84 33.95 -30.78
C VAL A 373 -32.69 32.92 -31.56
N GLN A 374 -33.96 32.75 -31.16
CA GLN A 374 -35.13 33.25 -31.92
C GLN A 374 -36.45 33.06 -31.16
N LYS A 375 -37.21 34.16 -31.09
CA LYS A 375 -38.64 34.20 -30.74
C LYS A 375 -39.48 33.78 -31.94
N THR A 376 -40.51 32.96 -31.73
CA THR A 376 -41.84 32.99 -32.37
C THR A 376 -42.76 32.12 -31.50
N SER A 377 -43.69 32.69 -30.73
CA SER A 377 -45.04 33.14 -31.08
C SER A 377 -46.07 32.01 -31.23
N LYS A 378 -47.22 32.24 -30.56
CA LYS A 378 -48.59 31.78 -30.87
C LYS A 378 -48.95 30.36 -30.45
N GLU A 379 -49.87 30.27 -29.48
CA GLU A 379 -51.30 29.91 -29.69
C GLU A 379 -51.40 28.38 -29.84
N ASP A 380 -52.26 27.63 -29.17
CA ASP A 380 -53.57 27.98 -28.65
C ASP A 380 -54.09 26.81 -27.79
N SER A 381 -54.99 27.17 -26.87
CA SER A 381 -56.21 26.43 -26.55
C SER A 381 -56.18 24.96 -26.08
N ARG A 382 -56.60 24.83 -24.81
CA ARG A 382 -57.74 24.00 -24.30
C ARG A 382 -57.72 22.49 -24.64
N TRP A 383 -57.96 21.65 -23.65
CA TRP A 383 -59.29 21.07 -23.38
C TRP A 383 -59.26 20.17 -22.13
N PHE A 384 -60.44 20.06 -21.54
CA PHE A 384 -60.83 19.48 -20.24
C PHE A 384 -60.68 17.95 -20.10
N GLY A 385 -60.74 17.49 -18.85
CA GLY A 385 -61.53 16.31 -18.43
C GLY A 385 -60.74 15.34 -17.52
N ARG A 386 -60.94 15.34 -16.19
CA ARG A 386 -61.96 14.61 -15.39
C ARG A 386 -61.89 13.08 -15.45
N GLY A 387 -61.81 12.49 -14.24
CA GLY A 387 -62.35 11.17 -13.85
C GLY A 387 -61.44 10.01 -14.23
N PHE A 388 -61.09 9.07 -13.35
CA PHE A 388 -61.70 8.58 -12.11
C PHE A 388 -60.64 8.32 -11.05
#